data_AF-A0A9D6U3Z0-F1
#
_entry.id   AF-A0A9D6U3Z0-F1
#
_cell.length_a   1.000
_cell.length_b   1.000
_cell.length_c   1.000
_cell.angle_alpha   90.00
_cell.angle_beta   90.00
_cell.angle_gamma   90.00
#
_symmetry.space_group_name_H-M   'P 1'
#
loop_
_entity.id
_entity.type
_entity.pdbx_description
1 polymer ?
#
loop_
_entity_poly.entity_id
_entity_poly.type
_entity_poly.pdbx_seq_one_letter_code
_entity_poly.pdbx_strand_id
1 'polypeptide(L)'
;MGQKVHPIGFRLGVFRKWDSIWFARKDYPALVLEDRRIREFIRADRELKGSGIAGLDIKRAANKVTIKIHTSRPGMVIGQKGKKIEDLRRRLQKLVGRELVIDVQEVRKPEINAQLVAENIAQQLERRVSFRRAMKKSVGQALKFGAKGIKIRCKGRLAGAEIARQEWYREGRVPLHTLRALIDYGFAEARTTYGVIGVKTWIFHGEVLSAEERMGF
;
A
#
# COMPACT_ATOMS: atom_id res chain seq x y z
N MET A 1 17.12 -19.19 2.56
CA MET A 1 16.13 -18.33 1.86
C MET A 1 15.09 -19.25 1.25
N GLY A 2 13.80 -19.00 1.44
CA GLY A 2 12.75 -19.71 0.70
C GLY A 2 12.19 -18.81 -0.40
N GLN A 3 12.12 -19.32 -1.63
CA GLN A 3 11.43 -18.64 -2.72
C GLN A 3 9.93 -18.63 -2.41
N LYS A 4 9.36 -17.45 -2.15
CA LYS A 4 7.93 -17.29 -1.83
C LYS A 4 7.29 -16.40 -2.88
N VAL A 5 6.16 -16.85 -3.42
CA VAL A 5 5.37 -16.11 -4.39
C VAL A 5 4.75 -14.87 -3.73
N HIS A 6 4.57 -13.79 -4.50
CA HIS A 6 3.92 -12.58 -4.03
C HIS A 6 2.44 -12.87 -3.66
N PRO A 7 2.00 -12.62 -2.41
CA PRO A 7 0.67 -13.03 -1.96
C PRO A 7 -0.48 -12.41 -2.75
N ILE A 8 -0.30 -11.17 -3.22
CA ILE A 8 -1.28 -10.46 -4.04
C ILE A 8 -1.31 -11.06 -5.44
N GLY A 9 -0.14 -11.28 -6.05
CA GLY A 9 -0.04 -11.82 -7.41
C GLY A 9 -0.62 -13.23 -7.51
N PHE A 10 -0.37 -14.04 -6.48
CA PHE A 10 -0.93 -15.38 -6.34
C PHE A 10 -2.48 -15.41 -6.26
N ARG A 11 -3.12 -14.29 -5.92
CA ARG A 11 -4.59 -14.18 -5.72
C ARG A 11 -5.28 -13.27 -6.73
N LEU A 12 -4.53 -12.71 -7.69
CA LEU A 12 -5.11 -11.94 -8.80
C LEU A 12 -6.01 -12.85 -9.62
N GLY A 13 -7.19 -12.35 -10.01
CA GLY A 13 -8.17 -13.09 -10.81
C GLY A 13 -9.08 -14.03 -10.01
N VAL A 14 -8.75 -14.37 -8.76
CA VAL A 14 -9.62 -15.21 -7.91
C VAL A 14 -10.47 -14.37 -6.96
N PHE A 15 -9.82 -13.48 -6.20
CA PHE A 15 -10.49 -12.63 -5.20
C PHE A 15 -10.02 -11.17 -5.24
N ARG A 16 -8.78 -10.91 -5.68
CA ARG A 16 -8.24 -9.55 -5.76
C ARG A 16 -8.40 -8.99 -7.17
N LYS A 17 -8.94 -7.78 -7.25
CA LYS A 17 -9.04 -6.98 -8.48
C LYS A 17 -7.68 -6.39 -8.86
N TRP A 18 -7.57 -5.95 -10.11
CA TRP A 18 -6.42 -5.22 -10.61
C TRP A 18 -6.44 -3.77 -10.12
N ASP A 19 -5.27 -3.22 -9.77
CA ASP A 19 -5.13 -1.81 -9.40
C ASP A 19 -5.35 -0.89 -10.62
N SER A 20 -4.88 -1.28 -11.81
CA SER A 20 -5.16 -0.57 -13.07
C SER A 20 -6.20 -1.35 -13.88
N ILE A 21 -7.33 -0.72 -14.21
CA ILE A 21 -8.43 -1.33 -14.97
C ILE A 21 -8.67 -0.49 -16.23
N TRP A 22 -8.16 -0.96 -17.35
CA TRP A 22 -8.37 -0.38 -18.67
C TRP A 22 -7.98 -1.40 -19.76
N PHE A 23 -8.36 -1.11 -21.01
CA PHE A 23 -8.04 -1.95 -22.16
C PHE A 23 -7.45 -1.09 -23.29
N ALA A 24 -6.40 -1.59 -23.94
CA ALA A 24 -5.82 -0.99 -25.14
C ALA A 24 -5.23 -2.08 -26.04
N ARG A 25 -5.27 -1.87 -27.36
CA ARG A 25 -4.69 -2.79 -28.35
C ARG A 25 -3.26 -2.39 -28.74
N LYS A 26 -3.11 -1.29 -29.47
CA LYS A 26 -1.79 -0.84 -30.00
C LYS A 26 -1.01 0.00 -28.99
N ASP A 27 -1.68 0.91 -28.28
CA ASP A 27 -1.03 1.89 -27.39
C ASP A 27 -0.69 1.34 -25.99
N TYR A 28 -0.79 0.02 -25.78
CA TYR A 28 -0.59 -0.59 -24.47
C TYR A 28 0.76 -0.22 -23.82
N PRO A 29 1.92 -0.31 -24.51
CA PRO A 29 3.21 0.00 -23.89
C PRO A 29 3.32 1.46 -23.41
N ALA A 30 2.79 2.40 -24.19
CA ALA A 30 2.80 3.81 -23.85
C ALA A 30 1.94 4.10 -22.61
N LEU A 31 0.75 3.48 -22.53
CA LEU A 31 -0.16 3.63 -21.40
C LEU A 31 0.39 3.01 -20.11
N VAL A 32 1.11 1.88 -20.20
CA VAL A 32 1.80 1.28 -19.05
C VAL A 32 2.89 2.21 -18.51
N LEU A 33 3.68 2.81 -19.39
CA LEU A 33 4.72 3.77 -18.99
C LEU A 33 4.11 5.01 -18.33
N GLU A 34 2.98 5.49 -18.87
CA GLU A 34 2.22 6.59 -18.30
C GLU A 34 1.69 6.27 -16.89
N ASP A 35 1.06 5.11 -16.70
CA ASP A 35 0.59 4.62 -15.39
C ASP A 35 1.74 4.54 -14.37
N ARG A 36 2.90 4.05 -14.80
CA ARG A 36 4.10 3.99 -13.93
C ARG A 36 4.55 5.39 -13.51
N ARG A 37 4.63 6.34 -14.44
CA ARG A 37 5.01 7.74 -14.15
C ARG A 37 4.04 8.39 -13.17
N ILE A 38 2.73 8.17 -13.34
CA ILE A 38 1.70 8.65 -12.41
C ILE A 38 1.93 8.09 -11.00
N ARG A 39 2.15 6.77 -10.88
CA ARG A 39 2.40 6.12 -9.59
C ARG A 39 3.67 6.63 -8.92
N GLU A 40 4.76 6.79 -9.68
CA GLU A 40 6.02 7.32 -9.17
C GLU A 40 5.88 8.78 -8.72
N PHE A 41 5.19 9.62 -9.50
CA PHE A 41 4.93 11.02 -9.15
C PHE A 41 4.17 11.17 -7.83
N ILE A 42 3.09 10.40 -7.66
CA ILE A 42 2.25 10.47 -6.45
C ILE A 42 3.01 9.96 -5.21
N ARG A 43 3.86 8.93 -5.35
CA ARG A 43 4.70 8.42 -4.25
C ARG A 43 5.86 9.35 -3.90
N ALA A 44 6.43 10.03 -4.89
CA ALA A 44 7.57 10.93 -4.71
C ALA A 44 7.16 12.28 -4.12
N ASP A 45 5.90 12.69 -4.32
CA ASP A 45 5.40 13.98 -3.85
C ASP A 45 5.56 14.12 -2.33
N ARG A 46 6.40 15.08 -1.94
CA ARG A 46 6.69 15.39 -0.54
C ARG A 46 5.45 15.84 0.21
N GLU A 47 4.52 16.51 -0.49
CA GLU A 47 3.30 17.02 0.11
C GLU A 47 2.32 15.90 0.49
N LEU A 48 2.45 14.73 -0.14
CA LEU A 48 1.61 13.56 0.09
C LEU A 48 2.25 12.55 1.05
N LYS A 49 3.53 12.69 1.42
CA LYS A 49 4.18 11.77 2.38
C LYS A 49 3.48 11.70 3.75
N GLY A 50 2.74 12.74 4.14
CA GLY A 50 1.98 12.77 5.39
C GLY A 50 0.58 12.16 5.31
N SER A 51 0.03 11.94 4.11
CA SER A 51 -1.37 11.50 3.95
C SER A 51 -1.57 10.00 4.19
N GLY A 52 -0.50 9.20 4.11
CA GLY A 52 -0.57 7.74 4.24
C GLY A 52 -1.41 7.14 3.12
N ILE A 53 -0.76 6.90 1.98
CA ILE A 53 -1.41 6.38 0.76
C ILE A 53 -1.35 4.85 0.84
N ALA A 54 -2.52 4.22 0.91
CA ALA A 54 -2.64 2.77 0.96
C ALA A 54 -2.49 2.13 -0.42
N GLY A 55 -3.04 2.78 -1.44
CA GLY A 55 -3.13 2.23 -2.79
C GLY A 55 -3.60 3.28 -3.79
N LEU A 56 -3.45 2.94 -5.07
CA LEU A 56 -3.82 3.81 -6.18
C LEU A 56 -4.47 2.97 -7.26
N ASP A 57 -5.73 3.28 -7.56
CA ASP A 57 -6.43 2.65 -8.66
C ASP A 57 -6.47 3.59 -9.86
N ILE A 58 -6.12 3.07 -11.03
CA ILE A 58 -6.16 3.84 -12.28
C ILE A 58 -7.21 3.21 -13.18
N LYS A 59 -8.23 3.99 -13.54
CA LYS A 59 -9.22 3.62 -14.55
C LYS A 59 -9.09 4.54 -15.74
N ARG A 60 -9.15 3.98 -16.95
CA ARG A 60 -9.13 4.76 -18.19
C ARG A 60 -10.39 4.45 -18.97
N ALA A 61 -11.11 5.51 -19.35
CA ALA A 61 -12.27 5.45 -20.23
C ALA A 61 -11.99 6.34 -21.44
N ALA A 62 -11.61 5.71 -22.56
CA ALA A 62 -11.13 6.41 -23.76
C ALA A 62 -10.03 7.43 -23.43
N ASN A 63 -10.33 8.73 -23.52
CA ASN A 63 -9.37 9.81 -23.27
C ASN A 63 -9.35 10.31 -21.82
N LYS A 64 -10.26 9.84 -20.97
CA LYS A 64 -10.38 10.28 -19.57
C LYS A 64 -9.70 9.31 -18.63
N VAL A 65 -8.82 9.84 -17.78
CA VAL A 65 -8.12 9.07 -16.74
C VAL A 65 -8.70 9.40 -15.38
N THR A 66 -9.24 8.40 -14.70
CA THR A 66 -9.73 8.50 -13.32
C THR A 66 -8.73 7.84 -12.39
N ILE A 67 -8.15 8.63 -11.49
CA ILE A 67 -7.23 8.16 -10.47
C ILE A 67 -7.98 8.14 -9.14
N LYS A 68 -8.11 6.96 -8.53
CA LYS A 68 -8.64 6.83 -7.17
C LYS A 68 -7.48 6.65 -6.19
N ILE A 69 -7.34 7.59 -5.27
CA ILE A 69 -6.31 7.56 -4.23
C ILE A 69 -6.94 7.05 -2.95
N HIS A 70 -6.49 5.89 -2.48
CA HIS A 70 -6.89 5.35 -1.18
C HIS A 70 -5.97 5.90 -0.11
N THR A 71 -6.52 6.66 0.84
CA THR A 71 -5.72 7.35 1.88
C THR A 71 -6.33 7.21 3.27
N SER A 72 -5.46 7.17 4.28
CA SER A 72 -5.87 7.22 5.69
C SER A 72 -6.27 8.62 6.16
N ARG A 73 -5.82 9.68 5.46
CA ARG A 73 -6.05 11.08 5.84
C ARG A 73 -6.48 11.91 4.62
N PRO A 74 -7.76 11.84 4.21
CA PRO A 74 -8.24 12.55 3.02
C PRO A 74 -8.05 14.07 3.12
N GLY A 75 -8.20 14.65 4.31
CA GLY A 75 -8.01 16.09 4.52
C GLY A 75 -6.63 16.62 4.14
N MET A 76 -5.57 15.81 4.28
CA MET A 76 -4.21 16.21 3.89
C MET A 76 -4.00 16.19 2.36
N VAL A 77 -4.80 15.40 1.64
CA VAL A 77 -4.76 15.30 0.18
C VAL A 77 -5.60 16.42 -0.45
N ILE A 78 -6.78 16.69 0.10
CA ILE A 78 -7.69 17.75 -0.37
C ILE A 78 -7.12 19.14 -0.09
N GLY A 79 -6.55 19.34 1.11
CA GLY A 79 -6.02 20.62 1.57
C GLY A 79 -7.11 21.64 1.92
N GLN A 80 -6.71 22.87 2.26
CA GLN A 80 -7.66 23.93 2.57
C GLN A 80 -8.47 24.32 1.32
N LYS A 81 -9.80 24.24 1.43
CA LYS A 81 -10.76 24.57 0.34
C LYS A 81 -10.50 23.83 -1.00
N GLY A 82 -9.86 22.66 -0.98
CA GLY A 82 -9.59 21.90 -2.19
C GLY A 82 -8.47 22.44 -3.08
N LYS A 83 -7.69 23.43 -2.62
CA LYS A 83 -6.60 24.01 -3.41
C LYS A 83 -5.55 22.98 -3.81
N LYS A 84 -5.21 22.08 -2.89
CA LYS A 84 -4.13 21.10 -3.06
C LYS A 84 -4.48 20.02 -4.08
N ILE A 85 -5.74 19.55 -4.09
CA ILE A 85 -6.19 18.58 -5.09
C ILE A 85 -6.22 19.20 -6.50
N GLU A 86 -6.59 20.48 -6.61
CA GLU A 86 -6.56 21.20 -7.88
C GLU A 86 -5.12 21.40 -8.39
N ASP A 87 -4.19 21.76 -7.50
CA ASP A 87 -2.77 21.85 -7.83
C ASP A 87 -2.17 20.50 -8.24
N LEU A 88 -2.55 19.41 -7.55
CA LEU A 88 -2.15 18.05 -7.92
C LEU A 88 -2.70 17.67 -9.30
N ARG A 89 -3.97 17.96 -9.56
CA ARG A 89 -4.64 17.72 -10.84
C ARG A 89 -3.92 18.45 -11.98
N ARG A 90 -3.60 19.73 -11.81
CA ARG A 90 -2.86 20.52 -12.81
C ARG A 90 -1.47 19.95 -13.09
N ARG A 91 -0.73 19.55 -12.06
CA ARG A 91 0.60 18.93 -12.21
C ARG A 91 0.53 17.60 -12.95
N LEU A 92 -0.43 16.74 -12.60
CA LEU A 92 -0.64 15.45 -13.28
C LEU A 92 -1.14 15.64 -14.72
N GLN A 93 -2.00 16.62 -14.97
CA GLN A 93 -2.48 16.94 -16.31
C GLN A 93 -1.35 17.42 -17.22
N LYS A 94 -0.39 18.20 -16.70
CA LYS A 94 0.82 18.58 -17.45
C LYS A 94 1.72 17.38 -17.81
N LEU A 95 1.78 16.38 -16.93
CA LEU A 95 2.58 15.16 -17.16
C LEU A 95 1.95 14.22 -18.20
N VAL A 96 0.62 14.11 -18.17
CA VAL A 96 -0.14 13.13 -18.96
C VAL A 96 -0.67 13.72 -20.27
N GLY A 97 -0.97 15.02 -20.31
CA GLY A 97 -1.54 15.69 -21.48
C GLY A 97 -2.99 15.33 -21.78
N ARG A 98 -3.73 14.72 -20.85
CA ARG A 98 -5.14 14.32 -21.00
C ARG A 98 -6.00 14.80 -19.84
N GLU A 99 -7.32 14.76 -20.03
CA GLU A 99 -8.24 15.09 -18.97
C GLU A 99 -8.17 14.04 -17.84
N LEU A 100 -7.95 14.54 -16.63
CA LEU A 100 -7.72 13.72 -15.45
C LEU A 100 -8.70 14.10 -14.35
N VAL A 101 -9.28 13.08 -13.71
CA VAL A 101 -10.15 13.18 -12.55
C VAL A 101 -9.50 12.46 -11.38
N ILE A 102 -9.44 13.13 -10.24
CA ILE A 102 -8.86 12.58 -9.01
C ILE A 102 -9.99 12.37 -8.01
N ASP A 103 -10.22 11.12 -7.64
CA ASP A 103 -11.12 10.74 -6.57
C ASP A 103 -10.29 10.37 -5.33
N VAL A 104 -10.64 10.92 -4.18
CA VAL A 104 -9.99 10.56 -2.91
C VAL A 104 -10.94 9.67 -2.13
N GLN A 105 -10.51 8.44 -1.84
CA GLN A 105 -11.25 7.47 -1.06
C GLN A 105 -10.59 7.26 0.30
N GLU A 106 -11.39 7.37 1.36
CA GLU A 106 -10.93 7.20 2.72
C GLU A 106 -10.83 5.71 3.10
N VAL A 107 -9.70 5.33 3.68
CA VAL A 107 -9.51 4.03 4.32
C VAL A 107 -9.97 4.12 5.77
N ARG A 108 -11.18 3.60 6.05
CA ARG A 108 -11.82 3.67 7.37
C ARG A 108 -10.99 3.08 8.53
N LYS A 109 -10.20 2.03 8.26
CA LYS A 109 -9.41 1.31 9.27
C LYS A 109 -7.94 1.18 8.81
N PRO A 110 -7.09 2.18 9.05
CA PRO A 110 -5.71 2.17 8.58
C PRO A 110 -4.84 1.08 9.24
N GLU A 111 -5.17 0.66 10.46
CA GLU A 111 -4.43 -0.38 11.22
C GLU A 111 -4.56 -1.78 10.61
N ILE A 112 -5.55 -1.96 9.73
CA ILE A 112 -5.82 -3.22 9.04
C ILE A 112 -5.23 -3.21 7.63
N ASN A 113 -4.84 -2.06 7.09
CA ASN A 113 -4.22 -2.00 5.77
C ASN A 113 -2.72 -2.33 5.86
N ALA A 114 -2.26 -3.33 5.10
CA ALA A 114 -0.89 -3.83 5.26
C ALA A 114 0.16 -2.80 4.81
N GLN A 115 -0.15 -1.99 3.79
CA GLN A 115 0.74 -0.94 3.29
C GLN A 115 0.90 0.18 4.32
N LEU A 116 -0.20 0.68 4.88
CA LEU A 116 -0.18 1.75 5.89
C LEU A 116 0.53 1.30 7.18
N VAL A 117 0.32 0.05 7.60
CA VAL A 117 1.03 -0.53 8.75
C VAL A 117 2.54 -0.62 8.46
N ALA A 118 2.94 -1.06 7.27
CA ALA A 118 4.36 -1.12 6.89
C ALA A 118 5.00 0.28 6.88
N GLU A 119 4.32 1.29 6.33
CA GLU A 119 4.78 2.68 6.30
C GLU A 119 4.90 3.28 7.70
N ASN A 120 3.92 3.04 8.57
CA ASN A 120 3.97 3.51 9.96
C ASN A 120 5.17 2.92 10.72
N ILE A 121 5.43 1.62 10.55
CA ILE A 121 6.61 0.97 11.14
C ILE A 121 7.89 1.58 10.55
N ALA A 122 7.95 1.80 9.23
CA ALA A 122 9.11 2.39 8.60
C ALA A 122 9.40 3.81 9.14
N GLN A 123 8.37 4.65 9.27
CA GLN A 123 8.48 5.99 9.85
C GLN A 123 8.95 5.94 11.32
N GLN A 124 8.47 4.99 12.11
CA GLN A 124 8.94 4.81 13.49
C GLN A 124 10.41 4.40 13.56
N LEU A 125 10.87 3.54 12.66
CA LEU A 125 12.28 3.15 12.56
C LEU A 125 13.18 4.32 12.16
N GLU A 126 12.72 5.18 11.24
CA GLU A 126 13.44 6.41 10.85
C GLU A 126 13.56 7.39 12.03
N ARG A 127 12.54 7.46 12.89
CA ARG A 127 12.53 8.22 14.14
C ARG A 127 13.32 7.55 15.28
N ARG A 128 14.11 6.51 14.99
CA ARG A 128 14.96 5.77 15.95
C ARG A 128 14.18 5.10 17.09
N VAL A 129 12.91 4.76 16.87
CA VAL A 129 12.15 3.94 17.82
C VAL A 129 12.66 2.50 17.79
N SER A 130 12.68 1.83 18.94
CA SER A 130 13.02 0.41 19.01
C SER A 130 12.15 -0.43 18.06
N PHE A 131 12.80 -1.17 17.17
CA PHE A 131 12.12 -1.96 16.14
C PHE A 131 11.20 -3.05 16.74
N ARG A 132 11.57 -3.62 17.90
CA ARG A 132 10.74 -4.59 18.62
C ARG A 132 9.46 -3.94 19.14
N ARG A 133 9.58 -2.74 19.71
CA ARG A 133 8.44 -1.97 20.21
C ARG A 133 7.49 -1.58 19.08
N ALA A 134 8.04 -1.06 17.98
CA ALA A 134 7.27 -0.69 16.80
C ALA A 134 6.49 -1.89 16.25
N MET A 135 7.14 -3.04 16.06
CA MET A 135 6.48 -4.25 15.57
C MET A 135 5.40 -4.77 16.54
N LYS A 136 5.72 -4.97 17.82
CA LYS A 136 4.75 -5.47 18.81
C LYS A 136 3.53 -4.55 18.94
N LYS A 137 3.74 -3.23 18.92
CA LYS A 137 2.65 -2.25 18.94
C LYS A 137 1.75 -2.40 17.72
N SER A 138 2.31 -2.49 16.52
CA SER A 138 1.54 -2.66 15.29
C SER A 138 0.79 -3.99 15.24
N VAL A 139 1.38 -5.08 15.74
CA VAL A 139 0.69 -6.37 15.86
C VAL A 139 -0.53 -6.26 16.78
N GLY A 140 -0.35 -5.72 17.99
CA GLY A 140 -1.44 -5.57 18.95
C GLY A 140 -2.55 -4.65 18.46
N GLN A 141 -2.20 -3.56 17.75
CA GLN A 141 -3.18 -2.68 17.12
C GLN A 141 -3.98 -3.41 16.03
N ALA A 142 -3.32 -4.08 15.09
CA ALA A 142 -4.03 -4.77 14.01
C ALA A 142 -5.03 -5.81 14.52
N LEU A 143 -4.66 -6.58 15.56
CA LEU A 143 -5.56 -7.54 16.20
C LEU A 143 -6.73 -6.86 16.91
N LYS A 144 -6.46 -5.77 17.65
CA LYS A 144 -7.50 -5.00 18.35
C LYS A 144 -8.58 -4.46 17.39
N PHE A 145 -8.19 -4.06 16.18
CA PHE A 145 -9.13 -3.56 15.18
C PHE A 145 -9.88 -4.66 14.41
N GLY A 146 -9.52 -5.93 14.60
CA GLY A 146 -10.23 -7.10 14.06
C GLY A 146 -9.50 -7.88 12.97
N ALA A 147 -8.18 -7.72 12.80
CA ALA A 147 -7.42 -8.62 11.93
C ALA A 147 -7.40 -10.04 12.50
N LYS A 148 -7.67 -11.06 11.67
CA LYS A 148 -7.65 -12.49 12.09
C LYS A 148 -6.23 -13.05 12.20
N GLY A 149 -5.26 -12.35 11.62
CA GLY A 149 -3.86 -12.59 11.85
C GLY A 149 -2.99 -11.57 11.15
N ILE A 150 -1.78 -11.41 11.67
CA ILE A 150 -0.79 -10.49 11.15
C ILE A 150 0.59 -11.12 11.22
N LYS A 151 1.40 -10.86 10.21
CA LYS A 151 2.83 -11.18 10.20
C LYS A 151 3.58 -9.95 9.76
N ILE A 152 4.57 -9.53 10.54
CA ILE A 152 5.48 -8.46 10.18
C ILE A 152 6.89 -9.05 10.14
N ARG A 153 7.66 -8.66 9.12
CA ARG A 153 9.08 -9.03 8.97
C ARG A 153 9.88 -7.77 8.68
N CYS A 154 10.86 -7.51 9.54
CA CYS A 154 11.87 -6.48 9.32
C CYS A 154 13.21 -7.13 8.97
N LYS A 155 13.87 -6.67 7.91
CA LYS A 155 15.18 -7.13 7.48
C LYS A 155 16.11 -5.95 7.23
N GLY A 156 17.31 -5.98 7.81
CA GLY A 156 18.32 -4.94 7.64
C GLY A 156 19.24 -4.84 8.85
N ARG A 157 19.94 -3.71 8.98
CA ARG A 157 20.81 -3.40 10.13
C ARG A 157 19.97 -2.96 11.34
N LEU A 158 19.28 -3.93 11.94
CA LEU A 158 18.37 -3.68 13.07
C LEU A 158 19.14 -3.17 14.29
N ALA A 159 18.70 -2.01 14.80
CA ALA A 159 19.33 -1.28 15.91
C ALA A 159 20.82 -0.93 15.67
N GLY A 160 21.21 -0.69 14.41
CA GLY A 160 22.58 -0.25 14.09
C GLY A 160 23.64 -1.36 14.08
N ALA A 161 23.23 -2.63 14.22
CA ALA A 161 24.15 -3.77 14.11
C ALA A 161 24.90 -3.76 12.76
N GLU A 162 26.17 -4.18 12.77
CA GLU A 162 26.99 -4.27 11.56
C GLU A 162 26.42 -5.29 10.57
N ILE A 163 26.04 -6.46 11.07
CA ILE A 163 25.47 -7.54 10.26
C ILE A 163 23.94 -7.37 10.15
N ALA A 164 23.43 -7.45 8.92
CA ALA A 164 22.00 -7.40 8.68
C ALA A 164 21.29 -8.65 9.24
N ARG A 165 20.25 -8.43 10.04
CA ARG A 165 19.43 -9.48 10.66
C ARG A 165 18.01 -9.44 10.12
N GLN A 166 17.30 -10.55 10.27
CA GLN A 166 15.88 -10.65 9.94
C GLN A 166 15.11 -11.04 11.20
N GLU A 167 14.17 -10.20 11.62
CA GLU A 167 13.27 -10.50 12.74
C GLU A 167 11.82 -10.48 12.23
N TRP A 168 11.00 -11.39 12.75
CA TRP A 168 9.59 -11.45 12.39
C TRP A 168 8.74 -11.69 13.63
N TYR A 169 7.59 -11.04 13.66
CA TYR A 169 6.53 -11.27 14.63
C TYR A 169 5.31 -11.73 13.88
N ARG A 170 4.67 -12.79 14.37
CA ARG A 170 3.43 -13.32 13.81
C ARG A 170 2.49 -13.62 14.94
N GLU A 171 1.25 -13.20 14.78
CA GLU A 171 0.18 -13.47 15.73
C GLU A 171 -1.10 -13.79 14.95
N GLY A 172 -1.88 -14.76 15.45
CA GLY A 172 -3.05 -15.28 14.75
C GLY A 172 -2.74 -16.12 13.51
N ARG A 173 -3.76 -16.28 12.67
CA ARG A 173 -3.72 -17.14 11.47
C ARG A 173 -3.33 -16.34 10.23
N VAL A 174 -2.32 -16.82 9.48
CA VAL A 174 -1.90 -16.22 8.19
C VAL A 174 -1.66 -17.35 7.17
N PRO A 175 -2.73 -17.91 6.58
CA PRO A 175 -2.64 -19.06 5.67
C PRO A 175 -2.21 -18.62 4.26
N LEU A 176 -0.89 -18.56 4.00
CA LEU A 176 -0.35 -18.08 2.73
C LEU A 176 -0.65 -18.98 1.52
N HIS A 177 -0.81 -20.29 1.73
CA HIS A 177 -1.08 -21.27 0.67
C HIS A 177 -2.57 -21.30 0.26
N THR A 178 -3.47 -20.90 1.14
CA THR A 178 -4.92 -20.91 0.86
C THR A 178 -5.28 -19.76 -0.07
N LEU A 179 -5.76 -20.06 -1.27
CA LEU A 179 -6.17 -19.05 -2.25
C LEU A 179 -7.40 -18.25 -1.80
N ARG A 180 -8.32 -18.89 -1.07
CA ARG A 180 -9.54 -18.27 -0.51
C ARG A 180 -9.28 -17.28 0.63
N ALA A 181 -8.06 -17.26 1.17
CA ALA A 181 -7.69 -16.36 2.23
C ALA A 181 -7.48 -14.94 1.69
N LEU A 182 -8.22 -13.97 2.23
CA LEU A 182 -8.05 -12.55 1.97
C LEU A 182 -6.83 -12.05 2.75
N ILE A 183 -5.71 -12.00 2.05
CA ILE A 183 -4.42 -11.55 2.59
C ILE A 183 -4.01 -10.27 1.89
N ASP A 184 -3.85 -9.21 2.67
CA ASP A 184 -3.21 -7.99 2.23
C ASP A 184 -1.71 -8.03 2.49
N TYR A 185 -0.94 -7.39 1.61
CA TYR A 185 0.51 -7.35 1.69
C TYR A 185 1.01 -5.93 1.46
N GLY A 186 1.83 -5.47 2.40
CA GLY A 186 2.47 -4.16 2.36
C GLY A 186 3.98 -4.28 2.40
N PHE A 187 4.66 -3.38 1.67
CA PHE A 187 6.10 -3.26 1.69
C PHE A 187 6.49 -1.79 1.81
N ALA A 188 7.35 -1.51 2.78
CA ALA A 188 7.94 -0.20 2.99
C ALA A 188 9.42 -0.34 3.33
N GLU A 189 10.19 0.69 2.95
CA GLU A 189 11.61 0.78 3.24
C GLU A 189 11.83 1.96 4.18
N ALA A 190 12.46 1.70 5.32
CA ALA A 190 12.91 2.74 6.24
C ALA A 190 14.34 3.12 5.91
N ARG A 191 14.58 4.41 5.63
CA ARG A 191 15.92 4.93 5.34
C ARG A 191 16.53 5.46 6.63
N THR A 192 17.33 4.62 7.28
CA THR A 192 18.05 4.98 8.50
C THR A 192 19.46 5.47 8.18
N THR A 193 20.12 6.12 9.14
CA THR A 193 21.52 6.56 9.01
C THR A 193 22.49 5.41 8.70
N TYR A 194 22.19 4.20 9.18
CA TYR A 194 23.05 3.03 9.01
C TYR A 194 22.77 2.23 7.72
N GLY A 195 21.72 2.59 6.98
CA GLY A 195 21.29 1.90 5.77
C GLY A 195 19.77 1.73 5.68
N VAL A 196 19.34 0.81 4.82
CA VAL A 196 17.92 0.57 4.54
C VAL A 196 17.40 -0.63 5.32
N ILE A 197 16.25 -0.48 5.98
CA ILE A 197 15.53 -1.56 6.64
C ILE A 197 14.23 -1.82 5.87
N GLY A 198 14.10 -3.03 5.32
CA GLY A 198 12.88 -3.45 4.64
C GLY A 198 11.85 -4.00 5.62
N VAL A 199 10.64 -3.44 5.59
CA VAL A 199 9.48 -3.86 6.39
C VAL A 199 8.46 -4.51 5.46
N LYS A 200 8.15 -5.79 5.72
CA LYS A 200 7.15 -6.57 4.99
C LYS A 200 6.03 -6.97 5.93
N THR A 201 4.81 -6.62 5.59
CA THR A 201 3.62 -6.86 6.42
C THR A 201 2.62 -7.70 5.66
N TRP A 202 2.09 -8.75 6.29
CA TRP A 202 0.97 -9.54 5.81
C TRP A 202 -0.16 -9.44 6.83
N ILE A 203 -1.36 -9.12 6.36
CA ILE A 203 -2.55 -9.06 7.23
C ILE A 203 -3.61 -9.98 6.63
N PHE A 204 -4.22 -10.80 7.48
CA PHE A 204 -5.29 -11.71 7.12
C PHE A 204 -6.61 -11.17 7.65
N HIS A 205 -7.55 -10.89 6.75
CA HIS A 205 -8.87 -10.34 7.08
C HIS A 205 -9.92 -11.44 7.28
N GLY A 206 -9.72 -12.60 6.66
CA GLY A 206 -10.67 -13.70 6.67
C GLY A 206 -10.64 -14.49 5.37
N GLU A 207 -11.55 -15.45 5.27
CA GLU A 207 -11.73 -16.26 4.08
C GLU A 207 -13.02 -15.82 3.39
N VAL A 208 -12.99 -15.81 2.06
CA VAL A 208 -14.17 -15.51 1.25
C VAL A 208 -14.85 -16.83 0.90
N LEU A 209 -16.07 -17.03 1.39
CA LEU A 209 -16.81 -18.26 1.22
C LEU A 209 -17.76 -18.18 0.02
N SER A 210 -18.36 -17.01 -0.23
CA SER A 210 -19.36 -16.76 -1.29
C SER A 210 -18.81 -15.86 -2.42
N ALA A 211 -19.41 -15.97 -3.62
CA ALA A 211 -19.13 -15.08 -4.75
C ALA A 211 -19.63 -13.64 -4.51
N GLU A 212 -20.66 -13.45 -3.68
CA GLU A 212 -21.26 -12.14 -3.37
C GLU A 212 -20.36 -11.30 -2.44
N GLU A 213 -19.67 -11.96 -1.50
CA GLU A 213 -18.67 -11.34 -0.62
C GLU A 213 -17.45 -10.80 -1.38
N ARG A 214 -17.24 -11.21 -2.64
CA ARG A 214 -16.16 -10.71 -3.51
C ARG A 214 -16.38 -9.28 -3.98
N MET A 215 -17.62 -8.77 -4.01
CA MET A 215 -17.93 -7.46 -4.56
C MET A 215 -17.86 -6.32 -3.54
N GLY A 216 -17.94 -6.63 -2.24
CA GLY A 216 -18.04 -5.63 -1.16
C GLY A 216 -16.72 -5.03 -0.67
N PHE A 217 -15.58 -5.46 -1.23
CA PHE A 217 -14.24 -4.99 -0.86
C PHE A 217 -13.46 -4.46 -2.07
#